data_AF-A0A6G3S3K0-F1
#
_entry.id   AF-A0A6G3S3K0-F1
#
_cell.length_a   1.000
_cell.length_b   1.000
_cell.length_c   1.000
_cell.angle_alpha   90.00
_cell.angle_beta   90.00
_cell.angle_gamma   90.00
#
_symmetry.space_group_name_H-M   'P 1'
#
loop_
_entity.id
_entity.type
_entity.pdbx_description
1 polymer ?
#
loop_
_entity_poly.entity_id
_entity_poly.type
_entity_poly.pdbx_seq_one_letter_code
_entity_poly.pdbx_strand_id
1 'polypeptide(L)' 'RMMMFGLYAMDGEVPFRTIAFHGMVRDEHGKKMSKSFGNTVDPLDWMDKYGSDALRFTLARGANPGTDVPIGEDWVQAS' A
#
# COMPACT_ATOMS: atom_id res chain seq x y z
N ARG A 1 4.33 -13.17 -12.55
CA ARG A 1 3.54 -13.88 -13.58
C ARG A 1 3.41 -13.07 -14.88
N MET A 2 3.11 -11.77 -14.82
CA MET A 2 2.98 -10.92 -16.01
C MET A 2 4.23 -10.90 -16.92
N MET A 3 5.44 -10.77 -16.37
CA MET A 3 6.69 -10.82 -17.16
C MET A 3 6.87 -12.14 -17.92
N MET A 4 6.61 -13.27 -17.26
CA MET A 4 6.69 -14.59 -17.88
C MET A 4 5.68 -14.73 -19.02
N PHE A 5 4.47 -14.20 -18.86
CA PHE A 5 3.47 -14.29 -19.91
C PHE A 5 3.89 -13.50 -21.16
N GLY A 6 4.39 -12.28 -20.98
CA GLY A 6 4.93 -11.47 -22.08
C GLY A 6 6.06 -12.19 -22.83
N LEU A 7 7.08 -12.64 -22.09
CA LEU A 7 8.28 -13.23 -22.67
C LEU A 7 8.05 -14.59 -23.36
N TYR A 8 7.15 -15.42 -22.83
CA TYR A 8 6.97 -16.80 -23.29
C TYR A 8 5.71 -17.03 -24.13
N ALA A 9 4.68 -16.19 -23.98
CA ALA A 9 3.38 -16.39 -24.62
C ALA A 9 2.91 -15.19 -25.47
N MET A 10 3.66 -14.08 -25.50
CA MET A 10 3.31 -12.88 -26.28
C MET A 10 4.52 -12.26 -26.97
N ASP A 11 5.01 -12.91 -28.04
CA ASP A 11 6.05 -12.44 -28.95
C ASP A 11 7.36 -11.92 -28.31
N GLY A 12 7.60 -12.23 -27.03
CA GLY A 12 8.78 -11.77 -26.30
C GLY A 12 8.68 -10.34 -25.74
N GLU A 13 7.51 -9.70 -25.79
CA GLU A 13 7.30 -8.32 -25.34
C GLU A 13 7.11 -8.24 -23.82
N VAL A 14 7.81 -7.32 -23.16
CA VAL A 14 7.65 -7.08 -21.72
C VAL A 14 6.47 -6.14 -21.45
N PRO A 15 5.57 -6.46 -20.49
CA PRO A 15 4.38 -5.66 -20.25
C PRO A 15 4.68 -4.29 -19.59
N PHE A 16 5.85 -4.14 -18.95
CA PHE A 16 6.29 -2.91 -18.31
C PHE A 16 7.81 -2.88 -18.26
N ARG A 17 8.36 -1.68 -18.39
CA ARG A 17 9.83 -1.43 -18.37
C ARG A 17 10.30 -0.87 -17.03
N THR A 18 9.38 -0.35 -16.23
CA THR A 18 9.65 0.21 -14.91
C THR A 18 8.63 -0.34 -13.94
N ILE A 19 9.11 -0.83 -12.79
CA ILE A 19 8.27 -1.36 -11.72
C ILE A 19 8.63 -0.59 -10.45
N ALA A 20 7.65 0.12 -9.90
CA ALA A 20 7.79 0.79 -8.61
C ALA A 20 7.18 -0.11 -7.53
N PHE A 21 8.00 -0.54 -6.57
CA PHE A 21 7.54 -1.28 -5.41
C PHE A 21 7.42 -0.35 -4.20
N HIS A 22 6.25 -0.34 -3.59
CA HIS A 22 6.04 0.24 -2.26
C HIS A 22 6.04 -0.88 -1.21
N GLY A 23 6.35 -0.53 0.04
CA GLY A 23 6.21 -1.45 1.16
C GLY A 23 4.75 -1.78 1.48
N MET A 24 4.55 -2.71 2.40
CA MET A 24 3.24 -3.04 2.92
C MET A 24 2.82 -2.08 4.03
N VAL A 25 1.53 -1.75 4.05
CA VAL A 25 0.91 -1.15 5.24
C VAL A 25 0.80 -2.22 6.32
N ARG A 26 1.22 -1.86 7.53
CA ARG A 26 1.15 -2.67 8.73
C ARG A 26 0.19 -2.02 9.71
N ASP A 27 -0.41 -2.84 10.56
CA ASP A 27 -1.18 -2.32 11.69
C ASP A 27 -0.26 -1.62 12.70
N GLU A 28 -0.86 -1.01 13.72
CA GLU A 28 -0.17 -0.33 14.81
C GLU A 28 0.80 -1.23 15.62
N HIS A 29 0.63 -2.55 15.53
CA HIS A 29 1.50 -3.54 16.16
C HIS A 29 2.55 -4.11 15.20
N GLY A 30 2.66 -3.57 13.98
CA GLY A 30 3.63 -3.97 12.98
C GLY A 30 3.30 -5.30 12.28
N LYS A 31 2.11 -5.88 12.45
CA LYS A 31 1.70 -7.03 11.65
C LYS A 31 1.23 -6.57 10.28
N LYS A 32 1.45 -7.42 9.28
CA LYS A 32 0.94 -7.19 7.92
C LYS A 32 -0.58 -6.97 7.99
N MET A 33 -1.05 -5.87 7.44
CA MET A 33 -2.49 -5.64 7.29
C MET A 33 -3.03 -6.60 6.23
N SER A 34 -4.01 -7.43 6.58
CA SER A 34 -4.67 -8.31 5.62
C SER A 34 -6.04 -8.76 6.08
N LYS A 35 -6.93 -9.03 5.11
CA LYS A 35 -8.27 -9.56 5.37
C LYS A 35 -8.23 -10.90 6.11
N SER A 36 -7.27 -11.77 5.78
CA SER A 36 -7.09 -13.07 6.44
C SER A 36 -6.68 -12.97 7.90
N PHE A 37 -5.94 -11.92 8.29
CA PHE A 37 -5.58 -11.67 9.68
C PHE A 37 -6.66 -10.88 10.45
N GLY A 38 -7.68 -10.36 9.76
CA GLY A 38 -8.76 -9.59 10.38
C GLY A 38 -8.35 -8.22 10.93
N ASN A 39 -7.13 -7.77 10.64
CA ASN A 39 -6.54 -6.51 11.14
C ASN A 39 -6.58 -5.39 10.09
N THR A 40 -7.54 -5.44 9.16
CA THR A 40 -7.68 -4.43 8.11
C THR A 40 -8.53 -3.27 8.61
N VAL A 41 -8.12 -2.06 8.29
CA VAL A 41 -8.89 -0.84 8.51
C VAL A 41 -9.67 -0.51 7.25
N ASP A 42 -10.93 -0.09 7.39
CA ASP A 42 -11.69 0.45 6.26
C ASP A 42 -11.17 1.86 5.92
N PRO A 43 -10.61 2.09 4.73
CA PRO A 43 -10.16 3.43 4.35
C PRO A 43 -11.30 4.45 4.28
N LEU A 44 -12.54 4.03 4.03
CA LEU A 44 -13.69 4.94 3.96
C LEU A 44 -14.00 5.53 5.35
N ASP A 45 -13.94 4.71 6.40
CA ASP A 45 -14.12 5.18 7.79
C ASP A 45 -13.09 6.26 8.14
N TRP A 46 -11.83 6.10 7.69
CA TRP A 46 -10.77 7.08 7.91
C TRP A 46 -10.91 8.32 7.01
N MET A 47 -11.40 8.17 5.79
CA MET A 47 -11.73 9.31 4.93
C MET A 47 -12.84 10.17 5.53
N ASP A 48 -13.86 9.55 6.11
CA ASP A 48 -14.97 10.24 6.77
C ASP A 48 -14.53 10.90 8.09
N LYS A 49 -13.64 10.24 8.85
CA LYS A 49 -13.16 10.73 10.16
C LYS A 49 -12.09 11.81 10.05
N TYR A 50 -11.17 11.70 9.09
CA TYR A 50 -9.96 12.55 9.02
C TYR A 50 -9.82 13.33 7.70
N GLY A 51 -10.62 12.99 6.69
CA GLY A 51 -10.52 13.57 5.36
C GLY A 51 -9.63 12.75 4.42
N SER A 52 -9.98 12.78 3.14
CA SER A 52 -9.27 12.03 2.10
C SER A 52 -7.83 12.50 1.90
N ASP A 53 -7.58 13.81 2.03
CA ASP A 53 -6.25 14.38 1.83
C ASP A 53 -5.31 14.02 2.99
N ALA A 54 -5.79 14.04 4.23
CA ALA A 54 -5.02 13.58 5.38
C ALA A 54 -4.58 12.13 5.19
N LEU A 55 -5.52 11.23 4.86
CA LEU A 55 -5.22 9.82 4.59
C LEU A 55 -4.18 9.63 3.48
N ARG A 56 -4.36 10.33 2.35
CA ARG A 56 -3.43 10.25 1.22
C ARG A 56 -2.05 10.78 1.58
N PHE A 57 -1.98 11.87 2.33
CA PHE A 57 -0.73 12.46 2.76
C PHE A 57 0.03 11.52 3.71
N THR A 58 -0.66 10.94 4.70
CA THR A 58 -0.06 9.94 5.61
C THR A 58 0.52 8.76 4.84
N LEU A 59 -0.25 8.20 3.90
CA LEU A 59 0.19 7.05 3.09
C LEU A 59 1.37 7.40 2.18
N ALA A 60 1.32 8.54 1.48
CA ALA A 60 2.39 8.96 0.58
C ALA A 60 3.68 9.31 1.33
N ARG A 61 3.57 9.98 2.48
CA ARG A 61 4.70 10.28 3.37
C ARG A 61 5.36 9.01 3.91
N GLY A 62 4.56 7.98 4.20
CA GLY A 62 5.05 6.70 4.69
C GLY A 62 5.68 5.83 3.60
N ALA A 63 5.27 5.96 2.34
CA ALA A 63 5.59 5.05 1.23
C ALA A 63 7.03 5.16 0.69
N ASN A 64 8.03 5.19 1.58
CA ASN A 64 9.43 5.10 1.21
C ASN A 64 9.72 3.75 0.51
N PRO A 65 10.45 3.74 -0.62
CA PRO A 65 10.74 2.52 -1.34
C PRO A 65 11.45 1.48 -0.47
N GLY A 66 10.93 0.25 -0.48
CA GLY A 66 11.54 -0.88 0.22
C GLY A 66 11.28 -0.97 1.73
N THR A 67 10.53 -0.03 2.32
CA THR A 67 10.19 -0.06 3.75
C THR A 67 8.68 -0.19 3.96
N ASP A 68 8.30 -1.06 4.89
CA ASP A 68 6.92 -1.18 5.34
C ASP A 68 6.57 -0.07 6.33
N VAL A 69 5.28 0.28 6.41
CA VAL A 69 4.80 1.42 7.20
C VAL A 69 3.78 0.93 8.22
N PRO A 70 4.06 0.98 9.52
CA PRO A 70 3.02 0.84 10.53
C PRO A 70 2.17 2.10 10.54
N ILE A 71 0.86 1.95 10.35
CA ILE A 71 -0.09 3.07 10.35
C ILE A 71 -1.17 2.78 11.40
N GLY A 72 -1.24 3.65 12.41
CA GLY A 72 -2.33 3.72 13.38
C GLY A 72 -3.12 5.01 13.21
N GLU A 73 -4.19 5.17 14.00
CA GLU A 73 -5.06 6.37 13.91
C GLU A 73 -4.28 7.68 14.16
N ASP A 74 -3.34 7.69 15.09
CA ASP A 74 -2.54 8.88 15.45
C ASP A 74 -1.76 9.45 14.26
N TRP A 75 -1.35 8.59 13.32
CA TRP A 75 -0.59 9.00 12.14
C TRP A 75 -1.44 9.80 11.16
N VAL A 76 -2.73 9.44 11.03
CA VAL A 76 -3.67 10.13 10.16
C VAL A 76 -4.16 11.42 10.80
N GLN A 77 -4.32 11.45 12.12
CA GLN A 77 -4.69 12.66 12.86
C GLN A 77 -3.61 13.75 12.83
N ALA A 78 -2.34 13.37 12.81
CA ALA A 78 -1.21 14.29 12.79
C ALA A 78 -0.87 14.85 11.38
N SER A 79 -1.64 14.47 10.36
CA SER A 79 -1.40 14.77 8.94
C SER A 79 -2.26 15.93 8.42
#